data_AF-A0A7I7PA20-F1
#
_entry.id   AF-A0A7I7PA20-F1
#
_cell.length_a   1.000
_cell.length_b   1.000
_cell.length_c   1.000
_cell.angle_alpha   90.00
_cell.angle_beta   90.00
_cell.angle_gamma   90.00
#
_symmetry.space_group_name_H-M   'P 1'
#
loop_
_entity.id
_entity.type
_entity.pdbx_description
1 polymer ?
#
loop_
_entity_poly.entity_id
_entity_poly.type
_entity_poly.pdbx_seq_one_letter_code
_entity_poly.pdbx_strand_id
1 'polypeptide(L)'
;MESMTDPAESAVPARLEELKPGVRVAGLLPEPVTVLAVASHGPDAVTVTFQGVDGGLGQRLLYRTDEARLAVQPPESRWRFDADSVEFLLAAEALRIRMAGLHDPMVAVSTSAVDPLPHQIRAVYEELLPRTPLRFLLADDPGAGWRCGQHRRGHRGCPGEQVSPVLDRTSR
;
A
#
# COMPACT_ATOMS: atom_id res chain seq x y z
N MET A 1 -13.81 -20.66 -7.43
CA MET A 1 -15.28 -20.57 -7.56
C MET A 1 -15.73 -19.71 -6.38
N GLU A 2 -15.42 -18.42 -6.45
CA GLU A 2 -15.78 -17.45 -5.41
C GLU A 2 -17.27 -17.18 -5.52
N SER A 3 -17.98 -17.44 -4.43
CA SER A 3 -19.39 -17.11 -4.23
C SER A 3 -19.56 -15.60 -4.29
N MET A 4 -20.07 -15.13 -5.42
CA MET A 4 -20.65 -13.80 -5.60
C MET A 4 -21.72 -13.60 -4.54
N THR A 5 -21.39 -12.90 -3.46
CA THR A 5 -22.36 -12.51 -2.43
C THR A 5 -23.26 -11.45 -3.07
N ASP A 6 -24.55 -11.74 -3.19
CA ASP A 6 -25.52 -10.82 -3.78
C ASP A 6 -25.51 -9.49 -3.01
N PRO A 7 -25.41 -8.33 -3.69
CA PRO A 7 -25.42 -7.01 -3.04
C PRO A 7 -26.76 -6.68 -2.35
N ALA A 8 -27.78 -7.53 -2.50
CA ALA A 8 -29.12 -7.34 -1.96
C ALA A 8 -29.27 -7.70 -0.47
N GLU A 9 -28.31 -8.41 0.15
CA GLU A 9 -28.48 -8.96 1.51
C GLU A 9 -28.19 -7.96 2.65
N SER A 10 -27.79 -6.72 2.35
CA SER A 10 -27.43 -5.71 3.37
C SER A 10 -28.34 -4.49 3.44
N ALA A 11 -29.51 -4.53 2.81
CA ALA A 11 -30.47 -3.43 2.86
C ALA A 11 -31.16 -3.38 4.24
N VAL A 12 -30.98 -2.28 4.96
CA VAL A 12 -31.54 -2.09 6.32
C VAL A 12 -32.89 -1.37 6.19
N PRO A 13 -33.95 -1.78 6.93
CA PRO A 13 -35.24 -1.07 6.91
C PRO A 13 -35.06 0.39 7.33
N ALA A 14 -35.58 1.32 6.54
CA ALA A 14 -35.38 2.75 6.76
C ALA A 14 -36.44 3.32 7.72
N ARG A 15 -36.00 4.08 8.73
CA ARG A 15 -36.88 4.97 9.50
C ARG A 15 -36.78 6.40 8.98
N LEU A 16 -37.87 7.16 9.02
CA LEU A 16 -37.91 8.57 8.60
C LEU A 16 -36.86 9.43 9.34
N GLU A 17 -36.57 9.09 10.60
CA GLU A 17 -35.57 9.76 11.45
C GLU A 17 -34.11 9.48 11.05
N GLU A 18 -33.87 8.38 10.34
CA GLU A 18 -32.54 7.93 9.93
C GLU A 18 -32.15 8.42 8.52
N LEU A 19 -33.11 9.01 7.79
CA LEU A 19 -32.87 9.61 6.49
C LEU A 19 -32.01 10.87 6.64
N LYS A 20 -30.74 10.74 6.23
CA LYS A 20 -29.77 11.84 6.21
C LYS A 20 -29.35 12.15 4.77
N PRO A 21 -28.97 13.41 4.49
CA PRO A 21 -28.29 13.75 3.24
C PRO A 21 -27.07 12.85 3.00
N GLY A 22 -26.91 12.36 1.77
CA GLY A 22 -25.82 11.48 1.35
C GLY A 22 -26.11 9.98 1.42
N VAL A 23 -27.27 9.57 1.95
CA VAL A 23 -27.66 8.16 2.03
C VAL A 23 -28.31 7.68 0.72
N ARG A 24 -28.02 6.44 0.31
CA ARG A 24 -28.74 5.79 -0.80
C ARG A 24 -29.95 5.04 -0.27
N VAL A 25 -31.10 5.25 -0.92
CA VAL A 25 -32.37 4.66 -0.53
C VAL A 25 -32.99 3.95 -1.73
N ALA A 26 -33.43 2.72 -1.51
CA ALA A 26 -34.22 1.94 -2.45
C ALA A 26 -35.72 2.01 -2.07
N GLY A 27 -36.60 1.95 -3.06
CA GLY A 27 -38.06 1.98 -2.87
C GLY A 27 -38.75 3.32 -3.17
N LEU A 28 -38.00 4.40 -3.40
CA LEU A 28 -38.51 5.69 -3.89
C LEU A 28 -38.82 5.68 -5.39
N LEU A 29 -37.92 5.05 -6.16
CA LEU A 29 -37.98 4.77 -7.60
C LEU A 29 -37.59 3.30 -7.83
N PRO A 30 -37.79 2.75 -9.05
CA PRO A 30 -37.32 1.41 -9.39
C PRO A 30 -35.81 1.25 -9.20
N GLU A 31 -35.06 2.31 -9.49
CA GLU A 31 -33.62 2.40 -9.28
C GLU A 31 -33.31 3.05 -7.91
N PRO A 32 -32.19 2.67 -7.25
CA PRO A 32 -31.76 3.29 -6.01
C PRO A 32 -31.40 4.77 -6.21
N VAL A 33 -31.84 5.63 -5.29
CA VAL A 33 -31.65 7.08 -5.38
C VAL A 33 -30.78 7.59 -4.24
N THR A 34 -30.00 8.64 -4.49
CA THR A 34 -29.19 9.32 -3.48
C THR A 34 -29.97 10.48 -2.88
N VAL A 35 -30.12 10.50 -1.56
CA VAL A 35 -30.80 11.59 -0.85
C VAL A 35 -29.87 12.80 -0.80
N LEU A 36 -30.34 13.95 -1.31
CA LEU A 36 -29.59 15.22 -1.28
C LEU A 36 -30.01 16.12 -0.12
N ALA A 37 -31.31 16.17 0.17
CA ALA A 37 -31.84 16.99 1.24
C ALA A 37 -33.07 16.33 1.86
N VAL A 38 -33.26 16.59 3.15
CA VAL A 38 -34.36 16.06 3.96
C VAL A 38 -34.96 17.23 4.73
N ALA A 39 -36.25 17.49 4.54
CA ALA A 39 -37.00 18.54 5.22
C ALA A 39 -38.17 17.92 5.99
N SER A 40 -38.06 17.88 7.31
CA SER A 40 -39.10 17.31 8.19
C SER A 40 -40.24 18.31 8.38
N HIS A 41 -41.48 17.82 8.27
CA HIS A 41 -42.71 18.62 8.42
C HIS A 41 -43.53 18.24 9.68
N GLY A 42 -42.94 17.47 10.58
CA GLY A 42 -43.58 16.99 11.81
C GLY A 42 -43.04 15.61 12.21
N PRO A 43 -43.71 14.91 13.14
CA PRO A 43 -43.30 13.56 13.56
C PRO A 43 -43.58 12.48 12.50
N ASP A 44 -44.51 12.72 11.59
CA ASP A 44 -45.02 11.67 10.68
C ASP A 44 -44.80 11.97 9.18
N ALA A 45 -44.15 13.08 8.83
CA ALA A 45 -43.99 13.50 7.45
C ALA A 45 -42.63 14.16 7.18
N VAL A 46 -41.96 13.71 6.12
CA VAL A 46 -40.65 14.21 5.68
C VAL A 46 -40.62 14.37 4.17
N THR A 47 -40.22 15.55 3.69
CA THR A 47 -39.95 15.79 2.29
C THR A 47 -38.50 15.43 1.98
N VAL A 48 -38.29 14.53 1.04
CA VAL A 48 -36.96 14.10 0.59
C VAL A 48 -36.71 14.58 -0.82
N THR A 49 -35.62 15.32 -1.01
CA THR A 49 -35.07 15.66 -2.31
C THR A 49 -33.98 14.65 -2.63
N PHE A 50 -34.10 13.98 -3.77
CA PHE A 50 -33.21 12.90 -4.17
C PHE A 50 -32.72 13.08 -5.62
N GLN A 51 -31.60 12.43 -5.92
CA GLN A 51 -31.02 12.32 -7.25
C GLN A 51 -31.04 10.85 -7.70
N GLY A 52 -31.62 10.59 -8.87
CA GLY A 52 -31.60 9.27 -9.50
C GLY A 52 -30.24 8.95 -10.15
N VAL A 53 -30.05 7.69 -10.55
CA VAL A 53 -28.85 7.22 -11.26
C VAL A 53 -28.63 7.99 -12.57
N ASP A 54 -29.71 8.37 -13.24
CA ASP A 54 -29.69 9.17 -14.47
C ASP A 54 -29.35 10.66 -14.23
N GLY A 55 -29.05 11.05 -12.98
CA GLY A 55 -28.78 12.42 -12.58
C GLY A 55 -30.02 13.30 -12.40
N GLY A 56 -31.22 12.77 -12.68
CA GLY A 56 -32.49 13.47 -12.50
C GLY A 56 -32.77 13.80 -11.04
N LEU A 57 -33.18 15.05 -10.78
CA LEU A 57 -33.59 15.52 -9.46
C LEU A 57 -35.09 15.34 -9.27
N GLY A 58 -35.47 14.82 -8.12
CA GLY A 58 -36.87 14.65 -7.72
C GLY A 58 -37.09 15.07 -6.27
N GLN A 59 -38.33 15.38 -5.95
CA GLN A 59 -38.76 15.67 -4.59
C GLN A 59 -40.01 14.86 -4.29
N ARG A 60 -40.08 14.24 -3.11
CA ARG A 60 -41.24 13.46 -2.69
C ARG A 60 -41.50 13.62 -1.20
N LEU A 61 -42.78 13.77 -0.86
CA LEU A 61 -43.25 13.73 0.52
C LEU A 61 -43.43 12.27 0.93
N LEU A 62 -42.81 11.88 2.04
CA LEU A 62 -42.86 10.55 2.62
C LEU A 62 -43.58 10.61 3.96
N TYR A 63 -44.41 9.59 4.19
CA TYR A 63 -45.12 9.39 5.44
C TYR A 63 -44.66 8.11 6.15
N ARG A 64 -45.06 7.94 7.41
CA ARG A 64 -44.72 6.74 8.21
C ARG A 64 -45.15 5.42 7.56
N THR A 65 -46.24 5.43 6.82
CA THR A 65 -46.73 4.26 6.06
C THR A 65 -45.79 3.86 4.93
N ASP A 66 -44.98 4.80 4.42
CA ASP A 66 -44.04 4.55 3.33
C ASP A 66 -42.73 3.94 3.84
N GLU A 67 -42.43 4.00 5.14
CA GLU A 67 -41.23 3.39 5.76
C GLU A 67 -41.11 1.89 5.42
N ALA A 68 -42.23 1.17 5.38
CA ALA A 68 -42.25 -0.26 5.07
C ALA A 68 -41.76 -0.60 3.64
N ARG A 69 -41.71 0.40 2.74
CA ARG A 69 -41.25 0.25 1.35
C ARG A 69 -39.84 0.77 1.15
N LEU A 70 -39.28 1.46 2.15
CA LEU A 70 -37.98 2.13 2.05
C LEU A 70 -36.90 1.26 2.67
N ALA A 71 -35.81 1.06 1.94
CA ALA A 71 -34.63 0.38 2.44
C ALA A 71 -33.41 1.26 2.23
N VAL A 72 -32.66 1.52 3.30
CA VAL A 72 -31.37 2.21 3.21
C VAL A 72 -30.35 1.21 2.70
N GLN A 73 -29.73 1.53 1.58
CA GLN A 73 -28.55 0.79 1.14
C GLN A 73 -27.32 1.35 1.84
N PRO A 74 -26.43 0.48 2.36
CA PRO A 74 -25.16 0.94 2.87
C PRO A 74 -24.41 1.69 1.77
N PRO A 75 -23.64 2.74 2.13
CA PRO A 75 -22.84 3.44 1.15
C PRO A 75 -21.98 2.42 0.40
N GLU A 76 -22.00 2.47 -0.93
CA GLU A 76 -21.07 1.73 -1.78
C GLU A 76 -19.67 2.34 -1.66
N SER A 77 -19.14 2.41 -0.45
CA SER A 77 -17.74 2.71 -0.27
C SER A 77 -16.99 1.41 -0.50
N ARG A 78 -16.31 1.31 -1.65
CA ARG A 78 -15.33 0.26 -1.93
C ARG A 78 -14.29 0.12 -0.80
N TRP A 79 -14.09 1.19 -0.05
CA TRP A 79 -13.13 1.28 1.06
C TRP A 79 -13.86 1.56 2.36
N ARG A 80 -13.73 0.67 3.32
CA ARG A 80 -14.20 0.94 4.68
C ARG A 80 -13.01 1.46 5.48
N PHE A 81 -13.17 2.60 6.14
CA PHE A 81 -12.14 3.24 6.97
C PHE A 81 -12.36 2.92 8.46
N ASP A 82 -12.90 1.75 8.74
CA ASP A 82 -13.24 1.23 10.07
C ASP A 82 -12.26 0.13 10.55
N ALA A 83 -11.18 -0.11 9.79
CA ALA A 83 -10.15 -1.09 10.15
C ALA A 83 -9.37 -0.72 11.42
N ASP A 84 -8.83 -1.72 12.10
CA ASP A 84 -7.97 -1.49 13.26
C ASP A 84 -6.71 -0.70 12.88
N SER A 85 -6.40 0.30 13.69
CA SER A 85 -5.29 1.23 13.43
C SER A 85 -3.92 0.55 13.60
N VAL A 86 -3.80 -0.42 14.50
CA VAL A 86 -2.54 -1.12 14.76
C VAL A 86 -2.26 -2.11 13.62
N GLU A 87 -3.26 -2.86 13.18
CA GLU A 87 -3.13 -3.74 12.01
C GLU A 87 -2.81 -2.96 10.73
N PHE A 88 -3.46 -1.82 10.51
CA PHE A 88 -3.17 -0.95 9.37
C PHE A 88 -1.72 -0.46 9.39
N LEU A 89 -1.23 0.03 10.54
CA LEU A 89 0.14 0.48 10.70
C LEU A 89 1.14 -0.65 10.43
N LEU A 90 0.88 -1.84 10.95
CA LEU A 90 1.74 -3.00 10.74
C LEU A 90 1.83 -3.39 9.26
N ALA A 91 0.69 -3.41 8.56
CA ALA A 91 0.66 -3.71 7.13
C ALA A 91 1.39 -2.63 6.30
N ALA A 92 1.19 -1.35 6.64
CA ALA A 92 1.89 -0.24 6.00
C ALA A 92 3.41 -0.33 6.20
N GLU A 93 3.86 -0.68 7.40
CA GLU A 93 5.28 -0.82 7.71
C GLU A 93 5.92 -2.04 7.02
N ALA A 94 5.20 -3.16 6.98
CA ALA A 94 5.63 -4.34 6.23
C ALA A 94 5.80 -4.03 4.73
N LEU A 95 4.86 -3.27 4.15
CA LEU A 95 4.94 -2.79 2.78
C LEU A 95 6.13 -1.86 2.56
N ARG A 96 6.37 -0.92 3.49
CA ARG A 96 7.52 -0.01 3.45
C ARG A 96 8.83 -0.78 3.39
N ILE A 97 9.02 -1.78 4.25
CA ILE A 97 10.24 -2.61 4.28
C ILE A 97 10.37 -3.42 2.99
N ARG A 98 9.28 -4.07 2.54
CA ARG A 98 9.28 -4.89 1.33
C ARG A 98 9.65 -4.09 0.08
N MET A 99 9.21 -2.84 0.00
CA MET A 99 9.45 -1.97 -1.15
C MET A 99 10.71 -1.12 -1.02
N ALA A 100 11.44 -1.18 0.10
CA ALA A 100 12.60 -0.32 0.35
C ALA A 100 13.68 -0.43 -0.75
N GLY A 101 13.90 -1.63 -1.30
CA GLY A 101 14.86 -1.86 -2.38
C GLY A 101 14.51 -1.23 -3.73
N LEU A 102 13.26 -0.77 -3.94
CA LEU A 102 12.88 0.00 -5.12
C LEU A 102 13.39 1.45 -5.04
N HIS A 103 13.59 1.96 -3.82
CA HIS A 103 13.96 3.35 -3.58
C HIS A 103 15.45 3.52 -3.27
N ASP A 104 16.06 2.51 -2.63
CA ASP A 104 17.49 2.48 -2.36
C ASP A 104 18.11 1.17 -2.90
N PRO A 105 18.85 1.24 -4.03
CA PRO A 105 19.59 0.10 -4.56
C PRO A 105 20.60 -0.51 -3.56
N MET A 106 21.04 0.28 -2.57
CA MET A 106 22.01 -0.11 -1.56
C MET A 106 21.40 -0.45 -0.19
N VAL A 107 20.07 -0.63 -0.12
CA VAL A 107 19.36 -0.89 1.15
C VAL A 107 19.94 -2.07 1.94
N ALA A 108 20.42 -3.10 1.23
CA ALA A 108 21.01 -4.27 1.87
C ALA A 108 22.36 -3.97 2.54
N VAL A 109 23.16 -3.05 1.98
CA VAL A 109 24.43 -2.64 2.58
C VAL A 109 24.18 -1.66 3.73
N SER A 110 23.31 -0.66 3.54
CA SER A 110 23.04 0.38 4.53
C SER A 110 22.38 -0.15 5.81
N THR A 111 21.70 -1.30 5.75
CA THR A 111 21.08 -1.96 6.92
C THR A 111 21.89 -3.14 7.46
N SER A 112 23.01 -3.50 6.83
CA SER A 112 23.86 -4.61 7.26
C SER A 112 24.88 -4.18 8.33
N ALA A 113 25.31 -5.14 9.14
CA ALA A 113 26.42 -4.96 10.08
C ALA A 113 27.80 -5.13 9.39
N VAL A 114 27.95 -4.59 8.17
CA VAL A 114 29.19 -4.67 7.38
C VAL A 114 29.69 -3.25 7.14
N ASP A 115 31.01 -3.07 7.20
CA ASP A 115 31.69 -1.83 6.81
C ASP A 115 32.49 -2.08 5.53
N PRO A 116 31.84 -2.09 4.35
CA PRO A 116 32.50 -2.48 3.11
C PRO A 116 33.36 -1.35 2.58
N LEU A 117 34.53 -1.70 2.08
CA LEU A 117 35.40 -0.74 1.39
C LEU A 117 34.79 -0.36 0.03
N PRO A 118 35.05 0.85 -0.49
CA PRO A 118 34.45 1.31 -1.75
C PRO A 118 34.66 0.37 -2.94
N HIS A 119 35.82 -0.30 -3.03
CA HIS A 119 36.09 -1.27 -4.09
C HIS A 119 35.30 -2.57 -3.92
N GLN A 120 34.96 -2.97 -2.69
CA GLN A 120 34.14 -4.16 -2.41
C GLN A 120 32.68 -3.93 -2.83
N ILE A 121 32.15 -2.71 -2.61
CA ILE A 121 30.81 -2.34 -3.09
C ILE A 121 30.75 -2.42 -4.62
N ARG A 122 31.75 -1.84 -5.31
CA ARG A 122 31.82 -1.85 -6.78
C ARG A 122 31.98 -3.25 -7.35
N ALA A 123 32.85 -4.08 -6.76
CA ALA A 123 33.03 -5.46 -7.17
C ALA A 123 31.69 -6.23 -7.13
N VAL A 124 30.89 -6.05 -6.08
CA VAL A 124 29.61 -6.77 -5.96
C VAL A 124 28.51 -6.15 -6.83
N TYR A 125 28.25 -4.84 -6.68
CA TYR A 125 27.08 -4.21 -7.26
C TYR A 125 27.24 -3.78 -8.72
N GLU A 126 28.45 -3.41 -9.15
CA GLU A 126 28.72 -2.99 -10.53
C GLU A 126 29.17 -4.17 -11.40
N GLU A 127 29.95 -5.11 -10.84
CA GLU A 127 30.61 -6.16 -11.61
C GLU A 127 29.95 -7.54 -11.46
N LEU A 128 29.54 -7.96 -10.26
CA LEU A 128 29.02 -9.31 -10.02
C LEU A 128 27.50 -9.42 -10.26
N LEU A 129 26.69 -8.57 -9.64
CA LEU A 129 25.22 -8.65 -9.71
C LEU A 129 24.63 -8.52 -11.13
N PRO A 130 25.16 -7.68 -12.05
CA PRO A 130 24.60 -7.57 -13.39
C PRO A 130 24.85 -8.79 -14.28
N ARG A 131 25.83 -9.63 -13.96
CA ARG A 131 26.26 -10.74 -14.82
C ARG A 131 25.51 -12.02 -14.49
N THR A 132 24.42 -12.24 -15.22
CA THR A 132 23.57 -13.43 -15.09
C THR A 132 23.82 -14.38 -16.27
N PRO A 133 24.25 -15.64 -16.07
CA PRO A 133 24.51 -16.34 -14.80
C PRO A 133 25.88 -15.99 -14.17
N LEU A 134 25.91 -15.89 -12.83
CA LEU A 134 27.14 -15.61 -12.08
C LEU A 134 28.12 -16.79 -12.14
N ARG A 135 29.22 -16.62 -12.86
CA ARG A 135 30.37 -17.54 -12.88
C ARG A 135 31.65 -16.75 -12.67
N PHE A 136 31.94 -16.42 -11.42
CA PHE A 136 33.12 -15.67 -11.03
C PHE A 136 33.87 -16.38 -9.91
N LEU A 137 35.19 -16.40 -10.00
CA LEU A 137 36.08 -16.68 -8.88
C LEU A 137 36.48 -15.32 -8.31
N LEU A 138 35.93 -14.97 -7.15
CA LEU A 138 36.41 -13.81 -6.39
C LEU A 138 37.72 -14.20 -5.71
N ALA A 139 38.83 -14.00 -6.41
CA ALA A 139 40.17 -14.15 -5.85
C ALA A 139 40.60 -12.79 -5.30
N ASP A 140 40.17 -12.50 -4.07
CA ASP A 140 40.68 -11.33 -3.33
C ASP A 140 42.10 -11.65 -2.86
N ASP A 141 43.02 -10.68 -2.92
CA ASP A 141 44.37 -10.87 -2.38
C ASP A 141 44.28 -11.24 -0.89
N PRO A 142 45.04 -12.24 -0.39
CA PRO A 142 44.97 -12.67 1.01
C PRO A 142 45.36 -11.49 1.92
N GLY A 143 44.35 -10.78 2.42
CA GLY A 143 44.52 -9.53 3.18
C GLY A 143 43.38 -8.53 3.02
N ALA A 144 42.60 -8.56 1.94
CA ALA A 144 41.53 -7.58 1.68
C ALA A 144 40.25 -7.75 2.56
N GLY A 145 40.13 -8.87 3.27
CA GLY A 145 39.06 -9.15 4.25
C GLY A 145 39.45 -8.92 5.71
N TRP A 146 40.64 -8.36 5.99
CA TRP A 146 41.07 -8.22 7.37
C TRP A 146 40.26 -7.13 8.10
N ARG A 147 39.39 -7.54 9.02
CA ARG A 147 39.00 -6.64 10.11
C ARG A 147 40.22 -6.45 11.00
N CYS A 148 41.02 -5.44 10.69
CA CYS A 148 41.95 -4.91 11.66
C CYS A 148 41.15 -4.50 12.90
N GLY A 149 41.44 -5.14 14.03
CA GLY A 149 40.82 -4.82 15.30
C GLY A 149 40.83 -3.32 15.53
N GLN A 150 39.65 -2.77 15.82
CA GLN A 150 39.46 -1.39 16.24
C GLN A 150 40.10 -1.24 17.63
N HIS A 151 41.43 -1.14 17.67
CA HIS A 151 42.17 -0.78 18.87
C HIS A 151 42.66 0.65 18.77
N ARG A 152 42.10 1.47 19.67
CA ARG A 152 42.53 2.84 19.92
C ARG A 152 44.02 2.88 20.26
N ARG A 153 44.71 3.83 19.62
CA ARG A 153 46.05 4.38 19.89
C ARG A 153 47.26 3.50 19.52
N GLY A 154 48.10 4.05 18.65
CA GLY A 154 49.53 3.74 18.60
C GLY A 154 50.02 3.40 17.19
N HIS A 155 50.73 4.34 16.58
CA HIS A 155 51.57 4.19 15.39
C HIS A 155 52.12 2.78 15.13
N ARG A 156 51.88 2.24 13.92
CA ARG A 156 52.89 1.56 13.09
C ARG A 156 52.34 1.36 11.67
N GLY A 157 53.11 1.78 10.66
CA GLY A 157 52.76 1.67 9.25
C GLY A 157 52.88 0.25 8.70
N CYS A 158 52.13 -0.04 7.63
CA CYS A 158 52.25 -1.27 6.86
C CYS A 158 53.20 -1.06 5.66
N PRO A 159 54.20 -1.93 5.43
CA PRO A 159 55.06 -1.88 4.25
C PRO A 159 54.39 -2.59 3.06
N GLY A 160 54.69 -2.13 1.84
CA GLY A 160 54.02 -2.55 0.61
C GLY A 160 54.55 -3.84 -0.02
N GLU A 161 53.90 -4.26 -1.12
CA GLU A 161 54.48 -5.14 -2.12
C GLU A 161 53.80 -4.93 -3.49
N GLN A 162 54.54 -5.22 -4.55
CA GLN A 162 54.40 -4.68 -5.91
C GLN A 162 53.32 -5.38 -6.75
N VAL A 163 52.73 -4.65 -7.71
CA VAL A 163 51.89 -5.23 -8.77
C VAL A 163 52.61 -5.10 -10.11
N SER A 164 52.95 -6.23 -10.73
CA SER A 164 53.18 -6.36 -12.18
C SER A 164 52.09 -7.25 -12.75
N PRO A 165 51.36 -6.86 -13.80
CA PRO A 165 50.47 -7.79 -14.49
C PRO A 165 51.21 -8.45 -15.66
N VAL A 166 51.26 -9.78 -15.62
CA VAL A 166 51.48 -10.63 -16.81
C VAL A 166 50.24 -10.52 -17.68
N LEU A 167 50.41 -9.99 -18.88
CA LEU A 167 49.48 -10.14 -20.00
C LEU A 167 49.45 -11.62 -20.41
N ASP A 168 48.28 -12.25 -20.41
CA ASP A 168 48.07 -13.43 -21.25
C ASP A 168 47.08 -13.12 -22.38
N ARG A 169 47.57 -13.37 -23.59
CA ARG A 169 46.90 -13.20 -24.86
C ARG A 169 46.48 -14.58 -25.33
N THR A 170 45.18 -14.85 -25.39
CA THR A 170 44.57 -15.82 -26.34
C THR A 170 43.10 -15.43 -26.46
N SER A 171 42.64 -14.71 -27.49
CA SER A 171 42.41 -15.16 -28.87
C SER A 171 41.56 -16.43 -28.96
N ARG A 172 40.24 -16.27 -28.96
CA ARG A 172 39.36 -16.78 -30.02
C ARG A 172 37.98 -16.11 -29.97
#